data_AF-A0A4Y9L1E9-F1
#
_entry.id   AF-A0A4Y9L1E9-F1
#
_cell.length_a   1.000
_cell.length_b   1.000
_cell.length_c   1.000
_cell.angle_alpha   90.00
_cell.angle_beta   90.00
_cell.angle_gamma   90.00
#
_symmetry.space_group_name_H-M   'P 1'
#
loop_
_entity.id
_entity.type
_entity.pdbx_description
1 polymer ?
#
loop_
_entity_poly.entity_id
_entity_poly.type
_entity_poly.pdbx_seq_one_letter_code
_entity_poly.pdbx_strand_id
1 'polypeptide(L)'
;MQASQQNIEGGVLTNIAHEDGRHVSAIMPDFAPNSPLSKSMANLAAAQQNFAANINVANSQFLPEARATHLQAAARNVIAKPFAAAQAAAQDEARAINAAKARALTVDPATEATAPIRSRGLAQWDAAETIADKAALVQKLPYEGLAALIQSGVLNETPDDIRKIALDRYMLERHISLTGLQANFQKQPTADDPIATGPDIEAATNAAQRALDTLNARSESIDDARTALQSTVTMVALATELNLDQAFSLIATTA
;
A
#
# COMPACT_ATOMS: atom_id res chain seq x y z
N MET A 1 -24.04 -3.19 -26.08
CA MET A 1 -23.12 -2.99 -24.94
C MET A 1 -23.75 -1.97 -24.02
N GLN A 2 -23.71 -2.21 -22.70
CA GLN A 2 -24.28 -1.30 -21.71
C GLN A 2 -23.29 -1.08 -20.58
N ALA A 3 -23.13 0.17 -20.15
CA ALA A 3 -22.35 0.52 -18.97
C ALA A 3 -23.26 1.10 -17.89
N SER A 4 -23.09 0.66 -16.65
CA SER A 4 -23.79 1.19 -15.47
C SER A 4 -22.81 1.50 -14.35
N GLN A 5 -23.21 2.41 -13.46
CA GLN A 5 -22.42 2.77 -12.30
C GLN A 5 -23.27 2.70 -11.03
N GLN A 6 -22.63 2.26 -9.96
CA GLN A 6 -23.21 2.17 -8.64
C GLN A 6 -22.20 2.66 -7.61
N ASN A 7 -22.66 3.53 -6.71
CA ASN A 7 -21.92 3.83 -5.49
C ASN A 7 -22.04 2.62 -4.56
N ILE A 8 -20.90 2.11 -4.13
CA ILE A 8 -20.81 1.00 -3.17
C ILE A 8 -20.18 1.53 -1.89
N GLU A 9 -20.26 0.74 -0.81
CA GLU A 9 -19.51 1.07 0.39
C GLU A 9 -18.00 1.08 0.07
N GLY A 10 -17.35 2.21 0.33
CA GLY A 10 -15.92 2.39 0.09
C GLY A 10 -15.51 2.58 -1.37
N GLY A 11 -16.43 2.97 -2.27
CA GLY A 11 -16.03 3.39 -3.62
C GLY A 11 -17.12 3.41 -4.68
N VAL A 12 -16.69 3.33 -5.94
CA VAL A 12 -17.57 3.30 -7.12
C VAL A 12 -17.33 2.02 -7.92
N LEU A 13 -18.40 1.34 -8.28
CA LEU A 13 -18.41 0.18 -9.15
C LEU A 13 -18.94 0.60 -10.54
N THR A 14 -18.13 0.37 -11.57
CA THR A 14 -18.54 0.53 -12.98
C THR A 14 -18.66 -0.85 -13.62
N ASN A 15 -19.87 -1.21 -14.06
CA ASN A 15 -20.15 -2.47 -14.73
C ASN A 15 -20.31 -2.24 -16.24
N ILE A 16 -19.67 -3.08 -17.05
CA ILE A 16 -19.88 -3.14 -18.49
C ILE A 16 -20.39 -4.53 -18.84
N ALA A 17 -21.51 -4.58 -19.55
CA ALA A 17 -22.07 -5.77 -20.16
C ALA A 17 -21.95 -5.68 -21.69
N HIS A 18 -21.28 -6.66 -22.29
CA HIS A 18 -21.16 -6.82 -23.72
C HIS A 18 -22.32 -7.68 -24.26
N GLU A 19 -22.68 -7.51 -25.53
CA GLU A 19 -23.81 -8.21 -26.17
C GLU A 19 -23.61 -9.72 -26.30
N ASP A 20 -22.36 -10.18 -26.26
CA ASP A 20 -21.98 -11.60 -26.34
C ASP A 20 -21.98 -12.31 -24.97
N GLY A 21 -22.46 -11.63 -23.92
CA GLY A 21 -22.54 -12.16 -22.55
C GLY A 21 -21.30 -11.92 -21.69
N ARG A 22 -20.20 -11.38 -22.25
CA ARG A 22 -19.05 -10.95 -21.44
C ARG A 22 -19.42 -9.77 -20.56
N HIS A 23 -18.88 -9.74 -19.35
CA HIS A 23 -19.07 -8.63 -18.41
C HIS A 23 -17.80 -8.36 -17.64
N VAL A 24 -17.58 -7.09 -17.29
CA VAL A 24 -16.44 -6.63 -16.49
C VAL A 24 -16.95 -5.62 -15.46
N SER A 25 -16.38 -5.72 -14.27
CA SER A 25 -16.59 -4.79 -13.17
C SER A 25 -15.27 -4.08 -12.88
N ALA A 26 -15.26 -2.75 -12.98
CA ALA A 26 -14.16 -1.90 -12.54
C ALA A 26 -14.51 -1.26 -11.20
N ILE A 27 -13.66 -1.48 -10.21
CA ILE A 27 -13.84 -0.93 -8.86
C ILE A 27 -12.84 0.21 -8.69
N MET A 28 -13.35 1.34 -8.24
CA MET A 28 -12.57 2.48 -7.80
C MET A 28 -12.78 2.68 -6.30
N PRO A 29 -11.84 2.23 -5.45
CA PRO A 29 -11.93 2.45 -4.01
C PRO A 29 -11.90 3.93 -3.64
N ASP A 30 -12.48 4.27 -2.51
CA ASP A 30 -12.35 5.60 -1.91
C ASP A 30 -10.97 5.75 -1.28
N PHE A 31 -10.28 6.82 -1.64
CA PHE A 31 -8.98 7.16 -1.07
C PHE A 31 -9.16 8.27 -0.04
N ALA A 32 -8.50 8.14 1.11
CA ALA A 32 -8.52 9.17 2.15
C ALA A 32 -8.15 10.55 1.57
N PRO A 33 -8.83 11.66 1.95
CA PRO A 33 -8.63 12.96 1.32
C PRO A 33 -7.18 13.46 1.34
N ASN A 34 -6.44 13.12 2.40
CA ASN A 34 -5.04 13.48 2.60
C ASN A 34 -4.04 12.46 2.00
N SER A 35 -4.51 11.40 1.36
CA SER A 35 -3.65 10.45 0.67
C SER A 35 -2.96 11.11 -0.54
N PRO A 36 -1.68 10.83 -0.80
CA PRO A 36 -1.00 11.26 -2.03
C PRO A 36 -1.72 10.83 -3.33
N LEU A 37 -2.53 9.76 -3.25
CA LEU A 37 -3.23 9.19 -4.41
C LEU A 37 -4.61 9.83 -4.66
N SER A 38 -5.20 10.48 -3.66
CA SER A 38 -6.63 10.84 -3.62
C SER A 38 -7.09 11.60 -4.88
N LYS A 39 -6.37 12.67 -5.23
CA LYS A 39 -6.68 13.51 -6.40
C LYS A 39 -6.56 12.75 -7.71
N SER A 40 -5.49 11.96 -7.86
CA SER A 40 -5.22 11.24 -9.11
C SER A 40 -6.24 10.12 -9.35
N MET A 41 -6.62 9.39 -8.30
CA MET A 41 -7.62 8.33 -8.35
C MET A 41 -9.03 8.89 -8.54
N ALA A 42 -9.38 10.01 -7.88
CA ALA A 42 -10.66 10.68 -8.10
C ALA A 42 -10.82 11.18 -9.55
N ASN A 43 -9.75 11.71 -10.15
CA ASN A 43 -9.76 12.10 -11.57
C ASN A 43 -9.94 10.89 -12.49
N LEU A 44 -9.31 9.76 -12.17
CA LEU A 44 -9.50 8.51 -12.92
C LEU A 44 -10.94 7.99 -12.77
N ALA A 45 -11.52 8.06 -11.58
CA ALA A 45 -12.93 7.71 -11.32
C ALA A 45 -13.90 8.51 -12.20
N ALA A 46 -13.71 9.84 -12.22
CA ALA A 46 -14.50 10.73 -13.07
C ALA A 46 -14.32 10.43 -14.57
N ALA A 47 -13.09 10.07 -14.97
CA ALA A 47 -12.82 9.65 -16.35
C ALA A 47 -13.51 8.33 -16.72
N GLN A 48 -13.53 7.35 -15.81
CA GLN A 48 -14.29 6.10 -15.99
C GLN A 48 -15.79 6.37 -16.16
N GLN A 49 -16.35 7.30 -15.38
CA GLN A 49 -17.74 7.73 -15.51
C GLN A 49 -18.03 8.36 -16.88
N ASN A 50 -17.16 9.28 -17.31
CA ASN A 50 -17.29 9.88 -18.64
C ASN A 50 -17.16 8.83 -19.76
N PHE A 51 -16.28 7.85 -19.59
CA PHE A 51 -16.12 6.77 -20.57
C PHE A 51 -17.32 5.81 -20.59
N ALA A 52 -17.89 5.46 -19.44
CA ALA A 52 -19.12 4.69 -19.35
C ALA A 52 -20.29 5.38 -20.08
N ALA A 53 -20.40 6.70 -19.97
CA ALA A 53 -21.36 7.48 -20.75
C ALA A 53 -21.09 7.38 -22.27
N ASN A 54 -19.83 7.46 -22.70
CA ASN A 54 -19.45 7.28 -24.10
C ASN A 54 -19.80 5.87 -24.62
N ILE A 55 -19.64 4.82 -23.81
CA ILE A 55 -20.06 3.45 -24.16
C ILE A 55 -21.55 3.40 -24.48
N ASN A 56 -22.39 3.97 -23.61
CA ASN A 56 -23.84 3.98 -23.79
C ASN A 56 -24.24 4.78 -25.05
N VAL A 57 -23.62 5.95 -25.27
CA VAL A 57 -23.86 6.77 -26.47
C VAL A 57 -23.44 6.02 -27.73
N ALA A 58 -22.23 5.48 -27.75
CA ALA A 58 -21.70 4.77 -28.92
C ALA A 58 -22.55 3.54 -29.27
N ASN A 59 -23.07 2.84 -28.26
CA ASN A 59 -23.95 1.70 -28.47
C ASN A 59 -25.27 2.06 -29.15
N SER A 60 -25.77 3.28 -28.92
CA SER A 60 -27.02 3.75 -29.54
C SER A 60 -26.84 4.32 -30.95
N GLN A 61 -25.61 4.69 -31.33
CA GLN A 61 -25.32 5.43 -32.56
C GLN A 61 -24.54 4.64 -33.61
N PHE A 62 -23.73 3.65 -33.21
CA PHE A 62 -22.82 2.95 -34.11
C PHE A 62 -23.14 1.46 -34.20
N LEU A 63 -22.92 0.90 -35.39
CA LEU A 63 -22.83 -0.55 -35.59
C LEU A 63 -21.58 -1.11 -34.89
N PRO A 64 -21.53 -2.42 -34.54
CA PRO A 64 -20.47 -3.00 -33.72
C PRO A 64 -19.03 -2.68 -34.17
N GLU A 65 -18.72 -2.82 -35.47
CA GLU A 65 -17.37 -2.56 -35.99
C GLU A 65 -16.95 -1.08 -35.87
N ALA A 66 -17.87 -0.15 -36.16
CA ALA A 66 -17.64 1.28 -36.02
C ALA A 66 -17.58 1.71 -34.54
N ARG A 67 -18.35 1.03 -33.67
CA ARG A 67 -18.40 1.25 -32.23
C ARG A 67 -17.04 1.00 -31.58
N ALA A 68 -16.37 -0.12 -31.89
CA ALA A 68 -15.06 -0.43 -31.34
C ALA A 68 -14.02 0.66 -31.66
N THR A 69 -13.98 1.10 -32.92
CA THR A 69 -13.07 2.18 -33.37
C THR A 69 -13.36 3.51 -32.66
N HIS A 70 -14.64 3.87 -32.51
CA HIS A 70 -15.04 5.07 -31.78
C HIS A 70 -14.64 5.00 -30.29
N LEU A 71 -14.86 3.85 -29.64
CA LEU A 71 -14.52 3.65 -28.24
C LEU A 71 -13.01 3.64 -28.00
N GLN A 72 -12.21 3.17 -28.95
CA GLN A 72 -10.74 3.31 -28.87
C GLN A 72 -10.31 4.78 -28.87
N ALA A 73 -10.91 5.62 -29.72
CA ALA A 73 -10.65 7.06 -29.72
C ALA A 73 -11.13 7.73 -28.43
N ALA A 74 -12.32 7.37 -27.93
CA ALA A 74 -12.85 7.88 -26.68
C ALA A 74 -11.96 7.48 -25.48
N ALA A 75 -11.44 6.24 -25.44
CA ALA A 75 -10.52 5.80 -24.39
C ALA A 75 -9.22 6.61 -24.39
N ARG A 76 -8.63 6.88 -25.57
CA ARG A 76 -7.45 7.75 -25.68
C ARG A 76 -7.72 9.16 -25.15
N ASN A 77 -8.87 9.73 -25.51
CA ASN A 77 -9.19 11.12 -25.18
C ASN A 77 -9.63 11.32 -23.73
N VAL A 78 -10.33 10.34 -23.16
CA VAL A 78 -10.97 10.45 -21.84
C VAL A 78 -10.15 9.76 -20.75
N ILE A 79 -9.63 8.55 -21.01
CA ILE A 79 -8.99 7.71 -19.98
C ILE A 79 -7.48 7.90 -19.94
N ALA A 80 -6.80 8.04 -21.08
CA ALA A 80 -5.33 7.91 -21.12
C ALA A 80 -4.60 8.88 -20.17
N LYS A 81 -4.94 10.17 -20.22
CA LYS A 81 -4.29 11.18 -19.37
C LYS A 81 -4.55 10.97 -17.86
N PRO A 82 -5.81 10.79 -17.40
CA PRO A 82 -6.07 10.43 -16.00
C PRO A 82 -5.42 9.13 -15.56
N PHE A 83 -5.39 8.11 -16.42
CA PHE A 83 -4.77 6.82 -16.14
C PHE A 83 -3.25 6.95 -15.95
N ALA A 84 -2.56 7.63 -16.87
CA ALA A 84 -1.12 7.87 -16.75
C ALA A 84 -0.77 8.68 -15.50
N ALA A 85 -1.59 9.68 -15.15
CA ALA A 85 -1.39 10.46 -13.93
C ALA A 85 -1.57 9.63 -12.65
N ALA A 86 -2.60 8.79 -12.59
CA ALA A 86 -2.84 7.87 -11.48
C ALA A 86 -1.72 6.81 -11.36
N GLN A 87 -1.29 6.26 -12.49
CA GLN A 87 -0.19 5.30 -12.55
C GLN A 87 1.12 5.92 -12.04
N ALA A 88 1.47 7.13 -12.49
CA ALA A 88 2.66 7.83 -12.04
C ALA A 88 2.62 8.11 -10.53
N ALA A 89 1.49 8.62 -10.02
CA ALA A 89 1.30 8.87 -8.59
C ALA A 89 1.44 7.60 -7.74
N ALA A 90 0.82 6.50 -8.19
CA ALA A 90 0.95 5.19 -7.54
C ALA A 90 2.39 4.67 -7.54
N GLN A 91 3.12 4.83 -8.66
CA GLN A 91 4.53 4.42 -8.73
C GLN A 91 5.43 5.24 -7.80
N ASP A 92 5.23 6.56 -7.75
CA ASP A 92 6.04 7.45 -6.90
C ASP A 92 5.79 7.18 -5.41
N GLU A 93 4.53 7.00 -5.03
CA GLU A 93 4.18 6.64 -3.66
C GLU A 93 4.68 5.23 -3.28
N ALA A 94 4.59 4.25 -4.19
CA ALA A 94 5.16 2.92 -3.97
C ALA A 94 6.69 2.97 -3.77
N ARG A 95 7.40 3.79 -4.55
CA ARG A 95 8.84 4.02 -4.38
C ARG A 95 9.14 4.65 -3.02
N ALA A 96 8.36 5.65 -2.62
CA ALA A 96 8.53 6.33 -1.32
C ALA A 96 8.30 5.36 -0.15
N ILE A 97 7.26 4.53 -0.21
CA ILE A 97 6.97 3.50 0.81
C ILE A 97 8.08 2.46 0.86
N ASN A 98 8.53 1.97 -0.29
CA ASN A 98 9.62 0.98 -0.36
C ASN A 98 10.93 1.56 0.21
N ALA A 99 11.27 2.80 -0.11
CA ALA A 99 12.42 3.49 0.47
C ALA A 99 12.29 3.67 1.99
N ALA A 100 11.10 4.02 2.48
CA ALA A 100 10.83 4.16 3.91
C ALA A 100 10.96 2.81 4.65
N LYS A 101 10.37 1.74 4.10
CA LYS A 101 10.48 0.37 4.64
C LYS A 101 11.93 -0.12 4.64
N ALA A 102 12.65 0.06 3.52
CA ALA A 102 14.07 -0.31 3.42
C ALA A 102 14.92 0.43 4.46
N ARG A 103 14.68 1.75 4.63
CA ARG A 103 15.37 2.55 5.64
C ARG A 103 15.04 2.09 7.06
N ALA A 104 13.78 1.76 7.35
CA ALA A 104 13.38 1.26 8.65
C ALA A 104 14.03 -0.11 8.96
N LEU A 105 14.18 -0.98 7.96
CA LEU A 105 14.74 -2.32 8.09
C LEU A 105 16.28 -2.44 8.01
N THR A 106 17.01 -1.36 7.71
CA THR A 106 18.48 -1.40 7.51
C THR A 106 19.23 -1.78 8.79
N VAL A 107 19.72 -3.00 9.00
CA VAL A 107 20.42 -3.29 10.27
C VAL A 107 21.78 -2.60 10.34
N ASP A 108 21.99 -1.76 11.35
CA ASP A 108 23.29 -1.11 11.59
C ASP A 108 24.33 -2.16 12.00
N PRO A 109 25.61 -2.04 11.59
CA PRO A 109 26.66 -2.99 11.99
C PRO A 109 26.77 -3.12 13.51
N ALA A 110 27.05 -4.32 13.99
CA ALA A 110 27.28 -4.54 15.41
C ALA A 110 28.55 -3.79 15.86
N THR A 111 28.45 -3.13 17.01
CA THR A 111 29.60 -2.51 17.69
C THR A 111 30.15 -3.47 18.74
N GLU A 112 31.32 -3.18 19.31
CA GLU A 112 31.88 -3.98 20.42
C GLU A 112 30.91 -4.10 21.60
N ALA A 113 30.12 -3.06 21.87
CA ALA A 113 29.14 -3.06 22.95
C ALA A 113 27.88 -3.88 22.62
N THR A 114 27.46 -3.92 21.36
CA THR A 114 26.20 -4.59 20.96
C THR A 114 26.39 -6.01 20.46
N ALA A 115 27.59 -6.38 19.99
CA ALA A 115 27.89 -7.72 19.48
C ALA A 115 27.55 -8.87 20.47
N PRO A 116 27.86 -8.77 21.78
CA PRO A 116 27.47 -9.82 22.73
C PRO A 116 25.95 -9.97 22.88
N ILE A 117 25.20 -8.87 22.77
CA ILE A 117 23.73 -8.87 22.86
C ILE A 117 23.14 -9.57 21.64
N ARG A 118 23.66 -9.26 20.45
CA ARG A 118 23.25 -9.90 19.19
C ARG A 118 23.50 -11.40 19.21
N SER A 119 24.69 -11.81 19.64
CA SER A 119 25.08 -13.21 19.77
C SER A 119 24.16 -13.96 20.74
N ARG A 120 23.84 -13.36 21.90
CA ARG A 120 22.89 -13.94 22.86
C ARG A 120 21.48 -14.07 22.28
N GLY A 121 21.02 -13.06 21.54
CA GLY A 121 19.70 -13.10 20.90
C GLY A 121 19.57 -14.25 19.90
N LEU A 122 20.60 -14.47 19.08
CA LEU A 122 20.65 -15.63 18.17
C LEU A 122 20.71 -16.96 18.92
N ALA A 123 21.55 -17.07 19.95
CA ALA A 123 21.62 -18.29 20.75
C ALA A 123 20.28 -18.63 21.42
N GLN A 124 19.54 -17.63 21.90
CA GLN A 124 18.18 -17.81 22.45
C GLN A 124 17.19 -18.26 21.38
N TRP A 125 17.33 -17.77 20.15
CA TRP A 125 16.50 -18.17 19.02
C TRP A 125 16.76 -19.62 18.60
N ASP A 126 18.02 -20.01 18.52
CA ASP A 126 18.42 -21.38 18.18
C ASP A 126 18.02 -22.38 19.27
N ALA A 127 17.99 -21.94 20.53
CA ALA A 127 17.52 -22.75 21.65
C ALA A 127 15.99 -22.86 21.75
N ALA A 128 15.23 -22.06 20.99
CA ALA A 128 13.77 -22.14 20.99
C ALA A 128 13.30 -23.30 20.09
N GLU A 129 12.78 -24.35 20.72
CA GLU A 129 12.45 -25.62 20.04
C GLU A 129 11.16 -25.54 19.22
N THR A 130 10.18 -24.73 19.66
CA THR A 130 8.88 -24.62 18.98
C THR A 130 8.67 -23.27 18.31
N ILE A 131 7.75 -23.25 17.33
CA ILE A 131 7.28 -22.02 16.69
C ILE A 131 6.65 -21.06 17.72
N ALA A 132 5.95 -21.60 18.72
CA ALA A 132 5.37 -20.82 19.80
C ALA A 132 6.43 -20.16 20.70
N ASP A 133 7.52 -20.89 21.01
CA ASP A 133 8.65 -20.34 21.77
C ASP A 133 9.36 -19.24 21.00
N LYS A 134 9.57 -19.44 19.70
CA LYS A 134 10.13 -18.41 18.81
C LYS A 134 9.23 -17.17 18.76
N ALA A 135 7.92 -17.32 18.62
CA ALA A 135 6.98 -16.21 18.67
C ALA A 135 7.03 -15.46 20.01
N ALA A 136 7.06 -16.18 21.14
CA ALA A 136 7.16 -15.60 22.47
C ALA A 136 8.51 -14.89 22.70
N LEU A 137 9.59 -15.40 22.10
CA LEU A 137 10.92 -14.81 22.16
C LEU A 137 10.98 -13.49 21.37
N VAL A 138 10.39 -13.43 20.18
CA VAL A 138 10.32 -12.18 19.38
C VAL A 138 9.68 -11.05 20.16
N GLN A 139 8.72 -11.33 21.04
CA GLN A 139 8.06 -10.33 21.89
C GLN A 139 8.93 -9.81 23.04
N LYS A 140 10.02 -10.53 23.39
CA LYS A 140 10.87 -10.22 24.54
C LYS A 140 12.29 -9.78 24.16
N LEU A 141 12.75 -10.11 22.96
CA LEU A 141 14.10 -9.76 22.53
C LEU A 141 14.32 -8.24 22.52
N PRO A 142 15.48 -7.74 22.96
CA PRO A 142 15.81 -6.32 22.81
C PRO A 142 16.08 -5.98 21.33
N TYR A 143 16.08 -4.69 21.00
CA TYR A 143 16.41 -4.14 19.68
C TYR A 143 17.58 -4.85 18.98
N GLU A 144 18.72 -4.97 19.67
CA GLU A 144 19.93 -5.61 19.12
C GLU A 144 19.74 -7.13 18.91
N GLY A 145 18.92 -7.78 19.73
CA GLY A 145 18.54 -9.18 19.52
C GLY A 145 17.69 -9.36 18.27
N LEU A 146 16.69 -8.49 18.07
CA LEU A 146 15.88 -8.47 16.84
C LEU A 146 16.73 -8.16 15.60
N ALA A 147 17.67 -7.20 15.71
CA ALA A 147 18.62 -6.88 14.66
C ALA A 147 19.44 -8.10 14.23
N ALA A 148 19.85 -8.95 15.19
CA ALA A 148 20.58 -10.17 14.92
C ALA A 148 19.76 -11.21 14.14
N LEU A 149 18.47 -11.36 14.46
CA LEU A 149 17.58 -12.26 13.73
C LEU A 149 17.36 -11.80 12.27
N ILE A 150 17.21 -10.49 12.07
CA ILE A 150 17.06 -9.91 10.74
C ILE A 150 18.36 -10.06 9.93
N GLN A 151 19.50 -9.73 10.53
CA GLN A 151 20.81 -9.76 9.86
C GLN A 151 21.23 -11.18 9.46
N SER A 152 20.91 -12.18 10.28
CA SER A 152 21.22 -13.59 10.00
C SER A 152 20.27 -14.24 8.99
N GLY A 153 19.11 -13.63 8.72
CA GLY A 153 18.11 -14.17 7.80
C GLY A 153 17.28 -15.33 8.37
N VAL A 154 17.45 -15.71 9.64
CA VAL A 154 16.75 -16.85 10.26
C VAL A 154 15.23 -16.68 10.31
N LEU A 155 14.72 -15.45 10.19
CA LEU A 155 13.29 -15.18 10.12
C LEU A 155 12.64 -15.65 8.81
N ASN A 156 13.42 -15.85 7.74
CA ASN A 156 12.89 -16.31 6.45
C ASN A 156 12.37 -17.76 6.50
N GLU A 157 12.78 -18.52 7.50
CA GLU A 157 12.38 -19.92 7.73
C GLU A 157 11.14 -20.03 8.63
N THR A 158 10.58 -18.90 9.08
CA THR A 158 9.43 -18.87 9.99
C THR A 158 8.13 -18.51 9.28
N PRO A 159 6.96 -18.88 9.86
CA PRO A 159 5.68 -18.41 9.39
C PRO A 159 5.64 -16.89 9.23
N ASP A 160 4.95 -16.42 8.19
CA ASP A 160 4.91 -15.01 7.80
C ASP A 160 4.44 -14.09 8.93
N ASP A 161 3.52 -14.56 9.79
CA ASP A 161 3.01 -13.80 10.93
C ASP A 161 4.10 -13.49 11.95
N ILE A 162 4.96 -14.46 12.26
CA ILE A 162 6.07 -14.28 13.21
C ILE A 162 7.13 -13.37 12.62
N ARG A 163 7.46 -13.59 11.34
CA ARG A 163 8.37 -12.70 10.61
C ARG A 163 7.86 -11.26 10.64
N LYS A 164 6.56 -11.04 10.37
CA LYS A 164 5.93 -9.72 10.41
C LYS A 164 6.05 -9.08 11.79
N ILE A 165 5.70 -9.80 12.86
CA ILE A 165 5.81 -9.30 14.24
C ILE A 165 7.25 -8.87 14.56
N ALA A 166 8.25 -9.67 14.18
CA ALA A 166 9.65 -9.35 14.43
C ALA A 166 10.10 -8.09 13.69
N LEU A 167 9.73 -7.97 12.42
CA LEU A 167 10.06 -6.81 11.58
C LEU A 167 9.36 -5.55 12.07
N ASP A 168 8.07 -5.61 12.38
CA ASP A 168 7.28 -4.47 12.88
C ASP A 168 7.85 -3.96 14.20
N ARG A 169 8.17 -4.86 15.13
CA ARG A 169 8.78 -4.50 16.42
C ARG A 169 10.17 -3.88 16.23
N TYR A 170 10.99 -4.44 15.33
CA TYR A 170 12.29 -3.87 15.01
C TYR A 170 12.16 -2.45 14.42
N MET A 171 11.27 -2.25 13.45
CA MET A 171 11.03 -0.93 12.84
C MET A 171 10.57 0.09 13.87
N LEU A 172 9.70 -0.31 14.80
CA LEU A 172 9.22 0.55 15.88
C LEU A 172 10.37 0.97 16.82
N GLU A 173 11.12 0.00 17.37
CA GLU A 173 12.22 0.28 18.29
C GLU A 173 13.31 1.14 17.61
N ARG A 174 13.55 0.88 16.32
CA ARG A 174 14.46 1.68 15.52
C ARG A 174 13.98 3.11 15.33
N HIS A 175 12.70 3.30 15.01
CA HIS A 175 12.14 4.63 14.79
C HIS A 175 12.31 5.48 16.05
N ILE A 176 12.05 4.91 17.23
CA ILE A 176 12.27 5.56 18.52
C ILE A 176 13.74 5.94 18.70
N SER A 177 14.67 5.02 18.40
CA SER A 177 16.11 5.24 18.54
C SER A 177 16.65 6.33 17.61
N LEU A 178 16.34 6.27 16.30
CA LEU A 178 16.90 7.17 15.30
C LEU A 178 16.38 8.61 15.39
N THR A 179 15.11 8.78 15.73
CA THR A 179 14.49 10.11 15.80
C THR A 179 14.71 10.79 17.14
N GLY A 180 15.28 10.08 18.13
CA GLY A 180 15.33 10.54 19.50
C GLY A 180 13.94 10.88 20.03
N LEU A 181 12.90 10.15 19.60
CA LEU A 181 11.50 10.50 19.80
C LEU A 181 11.17 10.76 21.28
N GLN A 182 11.86 10.05 22.17
CA GLN A 182 11.77 10.20 23.63
C GLN A 182 12.07 11.62 24.12
N ALA A 183 12.91 12.39 23.44
CA ALA A 183 13.20 13.77 23.80
C ALA A 183 12.01 14.72 23.54
N ASN A 184 11.16 14.36 22.58
CA ASN A 184 9.96 15.13 22.22
C ASN A 184 8.76 14.80 23.11
N PHE A 185 8.81 13.68 23.84
CA PHE A 185 7.76 13.23 24.75
C PHE A 185 8.32 13.22 26.17
N GLN A 186 8.18 14.35 26.87
CA GLN A 186 8.53 14.45 28.29
C GLN A 186 7.31 14.19 29.16
N LYS A 187 7.51 13.49 30.28
CA LYS A 187 6.45 13.31 31.27
C LYS A 187 5.95 14.67 31.73
N GLN A 188 4.63 14.81 31.81
CA GLN A 188 4.00 16.01 32.34
C GLN A 188 3.73 15.83 33.83
N PRO A 189 3.97 16.86 34.67
CA PRO A 189 3.55 16.85 36.06
C PRO A 189 2.05 16.53 36.20
N THR A 190 1.71 15.66 37.14
CA THR A 190 0.32 15.30 37.47
C THR A 190 0.03 15.61 38.94
N ALA A 191 -1.24 15.54 39.35
CA ALA A 191 -1.59 15.71 40.77
C ALA A 191 -0.96 14.64 41.67
N ASP A 192 -0.75 13.43 41.13
CA ASP A 192 -0.17 12.28 41.85
C ASP A 192 1.37 12.24 41.77
N ASP A 193 1.96 12.88 40.76
CA ASP A 193 3.42 13.09 40.63
C ASP A 193 3.72 14.50 40.06
N PRO A 194 3.76 15.53 40.93
CA PRO A 194 3.93 16.92 40.51
C PRO A 194 5.36 17.27 40.08
N ILE A 195 6.30 16.32 40.23
CA ILE A 195 7.71 16.48 39.85
C ILE A 195 8.14 15.43 38.82
N ALA A 196 7.17 14.84 38.10
CA ALA A 196 7.42 13.88 37.05
C ALA A 196 8.44 14.45 36.04
N THR A 197 9.58 13.79 35.94
CA THR A 197 10.69 14.19 35.06
C THR A 197 11.17 13.00 34.24
N GLY A 198 11.77 13.29 33.08
CA GLY A 198 12.30 12.30 32.16
C GLY A 198 11.35 11.98 30.99
N PRO A 199 11.78 11.07 30.10
CA PRO A 199 11.04 10.72 28.90
C PRO A 199 9.79 9.90 29.23
N ASP A 200 8.71 10.21 28.52
CA ASP A 200 7.51 9.41 28.46
C ASP A 200 7.67 8.35 27.36
N ILE A 201 8.16 7.17 27.77
CA ILE A 201 8.43 6.04 26.88
C ILE A 201 7.13 5.53 26.24
N GLU A 202 6.01 5.58 26.97
CA GLU A 202 4.73 5.10 26.47
C GLU A 202 4.19 6.02 25.38
N ALA A 203 4.21 7.34 25.60
CA ALA A 203 3.82 8.32 24.59
C ALA A 203 4.71 8.22 23.33
N ALA A 204 6.02 8.06 23.50
CA ALA A 204 6.94 7.87 22.37
C ALA A 204 6.66 6.56 21.60
N THR A 205 6.37 5.47 22.32
CA THR A 205 6.02 4.18 21.71
C THR A 205 4.71 4.26 20.93
N ASN A 206 3.69 4.90 21.51
CA ASN A 206 2.40 5.12 20.85
C ASN A 206 2.53 5.98 19.60
N ALA A 207 3.36 7.02 19.63
CA ALA A 207 3.64 7.85 18.45
C ALA A 207 4.37 7.06 17.36
N ALA A 208 5.35 6.23 17.71
CA ALA A 208 6.06 5.36 16.78
C ALA A 208 5.12 4.31 16.15
N GLN A 209 4.22 3.71 16.95
CA GLN A 209 3.21 2.78 16.46
C GLN A 209 2.29 3.45 15.44
N ARG A 210 1.78 4.65 15.72
CA ARG A 210 0.94 5.41 14.77
C ARG A 210 1.67 5.70 13.46
N ALA A 211 2.96 5.99 13.52
CA ALA A 211 3.77 6.22 12.31
C ALA A 211 3.91 4.94 11.47
N LEU A 212 4.10 3.78 12.12
CA LEU A 212 4.14 2.48 11.46
C LEU A 212 2.77 2.10 10.87
N ASP A 213 1.69 2.29 11.63
CA ASP A 213 0.32 2.06 11.15
C ASP A 213 0.00 2.93 9.93
N THR A 214 0.44 4.19 9.95
CA THR A 214 0.31 5.10 8.80
C THR A 214 1.08 4.59 7.58
N LEU A 215 2.30 4.08 7.78
CA LEU A 215 3.08 3.48 6.69
C LEU A 215 2.42 2.22 6.12
N ASN A 216 1.84 1.39 6.98
CA ASN A 216 1.12 0.18 6.58
C ASN A 216 -0.17 0.51 5.81
N ALA A 217 -1.00 1.43 6.31
CA ALA A 217 -2.20 1.90 5.62
C ALA A 217 -1.88 2.51 4.25
N ARG A 218 -0.77 3.26 4.14
CA ARG A 218 -0.28 3.76 2.84
C ARG A 218 0.10 2.62 1.90
N SER A 219 0.71 1.55 2.42
CA SER A 219 1.03 0.35 1.64
C SER A 219 -0.23 -0.34 1.10
N GLU A 220 -1.28 -0.46 1.92
CA GLU A 220 -2.57 -1.04 1.50
C GLU A 220 -3.22 -0.19 0.39
N SER A 221 -3.16 1.14 0.51
CA SER A 221 -3.70 2.03 -0.53
C SER A 221 -3.01 1.86 -1.90
N ILE A 222 -1.77 1.37 -1.94
CA ILE A 222 -1.09 1.04 -3.21
C ILE A 222 -1.65 -0.23 -3.84
N ASP A 223 -2.07 -1.21 -3.04
CA ASP A 223 -2.71 -2.41 -3.54
C ASP A 223 -4.11 -2.11 -4.08
N ASP A 224 -4.84 -1.21 -3.41
CA ASP A 224 -6.11 -0.65 -3.91
C ASP A 224 -5.92 0.09 -5.24
N ALA A 225 -4.90 0.95 -5.33
CA ALA A 225 -4.58 1.67 -6.55
C ALA A 225 -4.18 0.73 -7.70
N ARG A 226 -3.42 -0.34 -7.41
CA ARG A 226 -3.08 -1.38 -8.39
C ARG A 226 -4.33 -2.06 -8.92
N THR A 227 -5.23 -2.45 -8.04
CA THR A 227 -6.50 -3.11 -8.39
C THR A 227 -7.38 -2.19 -9.24
N ALA A 228 -7.49 -0.91 -8.87
CA ALA A 228 -8.24 0.09 -9.64
C ALA A 228 -7.64 0.32 -11.04
N LEU A 229 -6.31 0.43 -11.16
CA LEU A 229 -5.63 0.56 -12.47
C LEU A 229 -5.84 -0.68 -13.34
N GLN A 230 -5.66 -1.88 -12.79
CA GLN A 230 -5.89 -3.15 -13.51
C GLN A 230 -7.34 -3.28 -13.99
N SER A 231 -8.30 -2.97 -13.12
CA SER A 231 -9.71 -3.05 -13.48
C SER A 231 -10.10 -2.02 -14.55
N THR A 232 -9.46 -0.84 -14.56
CA THR A 232 -9.59 0.14 -15.65
C THR A 232 -9.11 -0.42 -16.97
N VAL A 233 -7.95 -1.09 -17.01
CA VAL A 233 -7.42 -1.72 -18.23
C VAL A 233 -8.40 -2.79 -18.73
N THR A 234 -8.92 -3.64 -17.85
CA THR A 234 -9.90 -4.68 -18.21
C THR A 234 -11.20 -4.08 -18.75
N MET A 235 -11.68 -2.98 -18.14
CA MET A 235 -12.84 -2.23 -18.59
C MET A 235 -12.64 -1.69 -20.02
N VAL A 236 -11.48 -1.07 -20.28
CA VAL A 236 -11.12 -0.55 -21.60
C VAL A 236 -10.98 -1.68 -22.62
N ALA A 237 -10.35 -2.81 -22.26
CA ALA A 237 -10.20 -3.97 -23.13
C ALA A 237 -11.56 -4.50 -23.61
N LEU A 238 -12.51 -4.68 -22.68
CA LEU A 238 -13.85 -5.13 -23.05
C LEU A 238 -14.58 -4.11 -23.94
N ALA A 239 -14.52 -2.82 -23.58
CA ALA A 239 -15.22 -1.76 -24.31
C ALA A 239 -14.68 -1.54 -25.73
N THR A 240 -13.38 -1.75 -25.92
CA THR A 240 -12.68 -1.49 -27.20
C THR A 240 -12.47 -2.73 -28.06
N GLU A 241 -12.90 -3.90 -27.57
CA GLU A 241 -12.69 -5.22 -28.18
C GLU A 241 -11.19 -5.55 -28.40
N LEU A 242 -10.32 -4.97 -27.58
CA LEU A 242 -8.88 -5.21 -27.58
C LEU A 242 -8.49 -6.26 -26.55
N ASN A 243 -7.34 -6.88 -26.71
CA ASN A 243 -6.74 -7.64 -25.61
C ASN A 243 -6.18 -6.70 -24.52
N LEU A 244 -5.84 -7.25 -23.36
CA LEU A 244 -5.39 -6.46 -22.20
C LEU A 244 -4.13 -5.63 -22.50
N ASP A 245 -3.15 -6.20 -23.21
CA ASP A 245 -1.89 -5.50 -23.50
C ASP A 245 -2.10 -4.34 -24.47
N GLN A 246 -2.97 -4.53 -25.48
CA GLN A 246 -3.36 -3.49 -26.42
C GLN A 246 -4.16 -2.38 -25.73
N ALA A 247 -5.09 -2.74 -24.85
CA ALA A 247 -5.87 -1.78 -24.07
C ALA A 247 -4.99 -0.99 -23.10
N PHE A 248 -4.03 -1.65 -22.43
CA PHE A 248 -3.04 -0.98 -21.61
C PHE A 248 -2.19 -0.02 -22.45
N SER A 249 -1.65 -0.47 -23.58
CA SER A 249 -0.86 0.38 -24.49
C SER A 249 -1.64 1.58 -25.00
N LEU A 250 -2.95 1.40 -25.24
CA LEU A 250 -3.86 2.44 -25.69
C LEU A 250 -3.98 3.60 -24.69
N ILE A 251 -3.98 3.30 -23.38
CA ILE A 251 -4.23 4.29 -22.31
C ILE A 251 -2.98 4.67 -21.52
N ALA A 252 -1.92 3.87 -21.57
CA ALA A 252 -0.66 4.14 -20.87
C ALA A 252 0.27 5.08 -21.67
N THR A 253 0.10 5.13 -23.00
CA THR A 253 0.94 5.98 -23.86
C THR A 253 0.33 7.37 -23.94
N THR A 254 0.94 8.35 -23.27
CA THR A 254 0.55 9.76 -23.43
C THR A 254 0.94 10.24 -24.83
N ALA A 255 -0.06 10.68 -25.61
CA ALA A 255 0.15 11.52 -26.79
C ALA A 255 0.52 12.96 -26.36
#